data_AF-A0A4V1T4V7-F1
#
_entry.id   AF-A0A4V1T4V7-F1
#
_cell.length_a   1.000
_cell.length_b   1.000
_cell.length_c   1.000
_cell.angle_alpha   90.00
_cell.angle_beta   90.00
_cell.angle_gamma   90.00
#
_symmetry.space_group_name_H-M   'P 1'
#
loop_
_entity.id
_entity.type
_entity.pdbx_description
1 polymer ?
#
loop_
_entity_poly.entity_id
_entity_poly.type
_entity_poly.pdbx_seq_one_letter_code
_entity_poly.pdbx_strand_id
1 'polypeptide(L)'
;MSIVATPGIAPPPEAEKQNGALVIGASSVGTMFEWYDFFLYGSLVANINTHFYSGVNETTGYILALATFAAGFIVRPFGALAFGRIGDIVGRKNTFLVTMIIMGIATFLVGLLPSAAF
;
A
#
# COMPACT_ATOMS: atom_id res chain seq x y z
N MET A 1 47.39 -14.33 -46.45
CA MET A 1 46.15 -13.57 -46.74
C MET A 1 45.01 -14.57 -46.63
N SER A 2 44.08 -14.56 -45.70
CA SER A 2 43.78 -13.72 -44.55
C SER A 2 43.14 -14.67 -43.51
N ILE A 3 43.59 -14.61 -42.26
CA ILE A 3 42.95 -15.29 -41.13
C ILE A 3 41.57 -14.65 -40.92
N VAL A 4 40.50 -15.42 -41.14
CA VAL A 4 39.13 -14.97 -40.89
C VAL A 4 38.95 -14.87 -39.38
N ALA A 5 38.86 -13.65 -38.86
CA ALA A 5 38.56 -13.37 -37.48
C ALA A 5 37.06 -13.64 -37.21
N THR A 6 36.77 -14.56 -36.30
CA THR A 6 35.42 -14.79 -35.78
C THR A 6 34.88 -13.51 -35.12
N PRO A 7 33.62 -13.09 -35.39
CA PRO A 7 33.04 -11.93 -34.73
C PRO A 7 32.92 -12.21 -33.23
N GLY A 8 33.57 -11.37 -32.41
CA GLY A 8 33.46 -11.43 -30.96
C GLY A 8 32.02 -11.17 -30.53
N ILE A 9 31.38 -12.17 -29.91
CA ILE A 9 30.11 -12.01 -29.21
C ILE A 9 30.40 -11.09 -28.01
N ALA A 10 29.85 -9.88 -28.03
CA ALA A 10 29.93 -8.99 -26.88
C ALA A 10 29.29 -9.68 -25.66
N PRO A 11 29.90 -9.60 -24.46
CA PRO A 11 29.29 -10.17 -23.27
C PRO A 11 27.89 -9.57 -23.07
N PRO A 12 26.90 -10.37 -22.65
CA PRO A 12 25.56 -9.86 -22.38
C PRO A 12 25.65 -8.74 -21.33
N PRO A 13 24.79 -7.69 -21.43
CA PRO A 13 24.81 -6.59 -20.49
C PRO A 13 24.68 -7.14 -19.07
N GLU A 14 25.64 -6.81 -18.21
CA GLU A 14 25.62 -7.20 -16.79
C GLU A 14 24.31 -6.71 -16.18
N ALA A 15 23.44 -7.65 -15.81
CA ALA A 15 22.19 -7.33 -15.14
C ALA A 15 22.52 -6.55 -13.87
N GLU A 16 22.06 -5.30 -13.81
CA GLU A 16 22.20 -4.42 -12.64
C GLU A 16 21.80 -5.21 -11.40
N LYS A 17 22.78 -5.48 -10.54
CA LYS A 17 22.63 -6.35 -9.36
C LYS A 17 21.74 -5.61 -8.36
N GLN A 18 20.43 -5.78 -8.49
CA GLN A 18 19.46 -5.15 -7.60
C GLN A 18 19.81 -5.50 -6.16
N ASN A 19 20.02 -4.47 -5.35
CA ASN A 19 20.50 -4.60 -3.98
C ASN A 19 19.38 -5.24 -3.14
N GLY A 20 19.38 -6.57 -3.02
CA GLY A 20 18.26 -7.35 -2.48
C GLY A 20 17.87 -6.94 -1.06
N ALA A 21 18.84 -6.50 -0.23
CA ALA A 21 18.58 -5.95 1.09
C ALA A 21 17.68 -4.71 1.06
N LEU A 22 17.86 -3.86 0.03
CA LEU A 22 17.08 -2.65 -0.19
C LEU A 22 15.64 -2.97 -0.65
N VAL A 23 15.47 -4.00 -1.48
CA VAL A 23 14.15 -4.48 -1.92
C VAL A 23 13.37 -5.10 -0.76
N ILE A 24 14.02 -5.92 0.07
CA ILE A 24 13.41 -6.52 1.26
C ILE A 24 13.04 -5.43 2.27
N GLY A 25 13.96 -4.48 2.53
CA GLY A 25 13.71 -3.35 3.41
C GLY A 25 12.53 -2.51 2.94
N ALA A 26 12.51 -2.12 1.67
CA ALA A 26 11.40 -1.36 1.08
C ALA A 26 10.07 -2.11 1.22
N SER A 27 10.03 -3.40 0.89
CA SER A 27 8.82 -4.23 1.00
C SER A 27 8.33 -4.34 2.45
N SER A 28 9.25 -4.48 3.39
CA SER A 28 8.95 -4.58 4.83
C SER A 28 8.36 -3.28 5.37
N VAL A 29 8.86 -2.13 4.92
CA VAL A 29 8.33 -0.81 5.29
C VAL A 29 6.88 -0.65 4.81
N GLY A 30 6.55 -1.14 3.61
CA GLY A 30 5.16 -1.16 3.11
C GLY A 30 4.23 -1.96 4.02
N THR A 31 4.66 -3.15 4.44
CA THR A 31 3.92 -3.98 5.40
C THR A 31 3.76 -3.28 6.76
N MET A 32 4.79 -2.57 7.24
CA MET A 32 4.68 -1.81 8.49
C MET A 32 3.64 -0.69 8.39
N PHE A 33 3.64 0.08 7.29
CA PHE A 33 2.63 1.13 7.08
C PHE A 33 1.22 0.57 7.02
N GLU A 34 1.04 -0.56 6.35
CA GLU A 34 -0.24 -1.25 6.29
C GLU A 34 -0.73 -1.62 7.71
N TRP A 35 0.11 -2.25 8.53
CA TRP A 35 -0.23 -2.58 9.92
C TRP A 35 -0.45 -1.36 10.81
N TYR A 36 0.31 -0.30 10.58
CA TYR A 36 0.19 0.95 11.29
C TYR A 36 -1.19 1.58 11.08
N ASP A 37 -1.68 1.62 9.83
CA ASP A 37 -2.98 2.20 9.51
C ASP A 37 -4.14 1.40 10.14
N PHE A 38 -4.07 0.06 10.12
CA PHE A 38 -5.09 -0.76 10.80
C PHE A 38 -5.10 -0.57 12.32
N PHE A 39 -3.93 -0.45 12.92
CA PHE A 39 -3.82 -0.19 14.34
C PHE A 39 -4.38 1.19 14.70
N LEU A 40 -4.09 2.21 13.87
CA LEU A 40 -4.66 3.54 14.03
C LEU A 40 -6.18 3.50 13.94
N TYR A 41 -6.74 2.90 12.88
CA TYR A 41 -8.20 2.79 12.74
C TYR A 41 -8.81 2.09 13.96
N GLY A 42 -8.27 0.94 14.37
CA GLY A 42 -8.76 0.15 15.49
C GLY A 42 -8.70 0.88 16.84
N SER A 43 -7.62 1.62 17.10
CA SER A 43 -7.47 2.41 18.33
C SER A 43 -8.35 3.67 18.35
N LEU A 44 -8.66 4.23 17.18
CA LEU A 44 -9.44 5.45 17.03
C LEU A 44 -10.93 5.21 16.75
N VAL A 45 -11.43 3.97 16.78
CA VAL A 45 -12.85 3.64 16.49
C VAL A 45 -13.83 4.51 17.27
N ALA A 46 -13.54 4.78 18.55
CA ALA A 46 -14.39 5.65 19.38
C ALA A 46 -14.48 7.09 18.84
N ASN A 47 -13.36 7.66 18.35
CA ASN A 47 -13.33 8.98 17.73
C ASN A 47 -13.94 8.96 16.30
N ILE A 48 -13.74 7.87 15.55
CA ILE A 48 -14.34 7.71 14.22
C ILE A 48 -15.86 7.65 14.33
N ASN A 49 -16.39 6.98 15.36
CA ASN A 49 -17.83 6.91 15.63
C ASN A 49 -18.44 8.30 15.82
N THR A 50 -17.82 9.15 16.64
CA THR A 50 -18.34 10.50 16.93
C THR A 50 -18.26 11.44 15.72
N HIS A 51 -17.31 11.23 14.81
CA HIS A 51 -17.16 12.08 13.62
C HIS A 51 -17.99 11.60 12.42
N PHE A 52 -18.08 10.30 12.16
CA PHE A 52 -18.73 9.75 10.96
C PHE A 52 -20.13 9.18 11.20
N TYR A 53 -20.46 8.77 12.43
CA TYR A 53 -21.71 8.07 12.76
C TYR A 53 -22.52 8.75 13.88
N SER A 54 -22.35 10.06 14.09
CA SER A 54 -23.06 10.85 15.12
C SER A 54 -24.59 10.91 14.99
N GLY A 55 -25.15 10.51 13.83
CA GLY A 55 -26.59 10.50 13.57
C GLY A 55 -27.34 9.25 14.04
N VAL A 56 -26.65 8.27 14.65
CA VAL A 56 -27.25 7.03 15.16
C VAL A 56 -26.95 6.83 16.65
N ASN A 57 -27.62 5.87 17.30
CA ASN A 57 -27.30 5.49 18.68
C ASN A 57 -25.82 5.10 18.80
N GLU A 58 -25.15 5.53 19.88
CA GLU A 58 -23.71 5.32 20.09
C GLU A 58 -23.26 3.88 19.87
N THR A 59 -24.06 2.90 20.32
CA THR A 59 -23.75 1.47 20.15
C THR A 59 -23.78 1.07 18.68
N THR A 60 -24.80 1.52 17.94
CA THR A 60 -24.94 1.24 16.51
C THR A 60 -23.84 1.90 15.71
N GLY A 61 -23.50 3.16 16.02
CA GLY A 61 -22.42 3.86 15.34
C GLY A 61 -21.05 3.20 15.55
N TYR A 62 -20.79 2.70 16.77
CA TYR A 62 -19.57 1.95 17.07
C TYR A 62 -19.50 0.63 16.28
N ILE A 63 -20.62 -0.10 16.18
CA ILE A 63 -20.73 -1.31 15.35
C ILE A 63 -20.49 -0.98 13.88
N LEU A 64 -21.04 0.13 13.36
CA LEU A 64 -20.83 0.55 11.97
C LEU A 64 -19.37 0.96 11.72
N ALA A 65 -18.71 1.63 12.66
CA ALA A 65 -17.30 1.96 12.56
C ALA A 65 -16.42 0.69 12.51
N LEU A 66 -16.73 -0.33 13.32
CA LEU A 66 -16.10 -1.66 13.24
C LEU A 66 -16.47 -2.41 11.96
N ALA A 67 -17.69 -2.27 11.46
CA ALA A 67 -18.11 -2.87 10.19
C ALA A 67 -17.34 -2.26 9.01
N THR A 68 -17.08 -0.96 9.03
CA THR A 68 -16.22 -0.29 8.04
C THR A 68 -14.78 -0.78 8.11
N PHE A 69 -14.24 -1.01 9.32
CA PHE A 69 -12.96 -1.68 9.48
C PHE A 69 -12.95 -3.08 8.83
N ALA A 70 -13.98 -3.88 9.11
CA ALA A 70 -14.14 -5.22 8.54
C ALA A 70 -14.30 -5.18 7.02
N ALA A 71 -15.02 -4.20 6.47
CA ALA A 71 -15.17 -4.02 5.03
C ALA A 71 -13.81 -3.79 4.34
N GLY A 72 -12.87 -3.12 5.01
CA GLY A 72 -11.49 -2.98 4.53
C GLY A 72 -10.80 -4.33 4.27
N PHE A 73 -11.05 -5.36 5.10
CA PHE A 73 -10.52 -6.71 4.88
C PHE A 73 -11.12 -7.41 3.66
N ILE A 74 -12.37 -7.11 3.34
CA ILE A 74 -13.02 -7.64 2.13
C ILE A 74 -12.42 -6.98 0.89
N VAL A 75 -12.15 -5.68 0.93
CA VAL A 75 -11.57 -4.92 -0.19
C VAL A 75 -10.13 -5.34 -0.49
N ARG A 76 -9.35 -5.74 0.52
CA ARG A 76 -7.92 -6.11 0.38
C ARG A 76 -7.64 -7.20 -0.67
N PRO A 77 -8.34 -8.36 -0.70
CA PRO A 77 -8.20 -9.34 -1.78
C PRO A 77 -8.38 -8.75 -3.19
N PHE A 78 -9.36 -7.86 -3.37
CA PHE A 78 -9.59 -7.22 -4.67
C PHE A 78 -8.48 -6.23 -5.03
N GLY A 79 -7.99 -5.46 -4.05
CA GLY A 79 -6.82 -4.60 -4.22
C GLY A 79 -5.58 -5.42 -4.60
N ALA A 80 -5.33 -6.54 -3.92
CA ALA A 80 -4.21 -7.44 -4.21
C ALA A 80 -4.31 -8.07 -5.61
N LEU A 81 -5.52 -8.42 -6.07
CA LEU A 81 -5.73 -8.92 -7.44
C LEU A 81 -5.44 -7.85 -8.50
N ALA A 82 -5.98 -6.63 -8.30
CA ALA A 82 -5.81 -5.53 -9.24
C ALA A 82 -4.36 -5.04 -9.30
N PHE A 83 -3.79 -4.65 -8.16
CA PHE A 83 -2.42 -4.15 -8.07
C PHE A 83 -1.38 -5.27 -8.22
N GLY A 84 -1.73 -6.52 -7.91
CA GLY A 84 -0.88 -7.68 -8.22
C GLY A 84 -0.69 -7.84 -9.73
N ARG A 85 -1.79 -7.83 -10.50
CA ARG A 85 -1.72 -7.91 -11.96
C ARG A 85 -1.00 -6.71 -12.58
N ILE A 86 -1.25 -5.51 -12.09
CA ILE A 86 -0.54 -4.30 -12.55
C ILE A 86 0.96 -4.42 -12.22
N GLY A 87 1.30 -4.95 -11.04
CA GLY A 87 2.67 -5.21 -10.61
C GLY A 87 3.42 -6.18 -11.52
N ASP A 88 2.74 -7.21 -12.01
CA ASP A 88 3.34 -8.19 -12.91
C ASP A 88 3.55 -7.64 -14.34
N ILE A 89 2.76 -6.64 -14.78
CA ILE A 89 2.86 -6.05 -16.14
C ILE A 89 3.76 -4.80 -16.17
N VAL A 90 3.57 -3.86 -15.23
CA VAL A 90 4.23 -2.55 -15.20
C VAL A 90 5.53 -2.59 -14.37
N GLY A 91 5.70 -3.63 -13.56
CA GLY A 91 6.85 -3.83 -12.69
C GLY A 91 6.51 -3.65 -11.21
N ARG A 92 7.00 -4.60 -10.39
CA ARG A 92 6.71 -4.67 -8.96
C ARG A 92 7.17 -3.45 -8.18
N LYS A 93 8.36 -2.90 -8.48
CA LYS A 93 8.91 -1.71 -7.80
C LYS A 93 8.01 -0.48 -7.99
N ASN A 94 7.59 -0.20 -9.21
CA ASN A 94 6.78 0.98 -9.52
C ASN A 94 5.40 0.86 -8.89
N THR A 95 4.79 -0.32 -9.00
CA THR A 95 3.47 -0.56 -8.41
C THR A 95 3.50 -0.47 -6.89
N PHE A 96 4.55 -0.99 -6.25
CA PHE A 96 4.77 -0.85 -4.81
C PHE A 96 4.87 0.62 -4.37
N LEU A 97 5.66 1.42 -5.09
CA LEU A 97 5.79 2.86 -4.79
C LEU A 97 4.46 3.60 -4.95
N VAL A 98 3.69 3.29 -6.02
CA VAL A 98 2.37 3.88 -6.25
C VAL A 98 1.41 3.55 -5.10
N THR A 99 1.33 2.29 -4.67
CA THR A 99 0.46 1.91 -3.54
C THR A 99 0.87 2.61 -2.25
N MET A 100 2.17 2.80 -2.02
CA MET A 100 2.68 3.48 -0.83
C MET A 100 2.34 4.97 -0.82
N ILE A 101 2.41 5.63 -1.98
CA ILE A 101 1.97 7.03 -2.14
C ILE A 101 0.46 7.15 -1.92
N ILE A 102 -0.34 6.25 -2.50
CA ILE A 102 -1.80 6.25 -2.32
C ILE A 102 -2.17 6.10 -0.84
N MET A 103 -1.55 5.14 -0.14
CA MET A 103 -1.74 4.97 1.31
C MET A 103 -1.37 6.25 2.07
N GLY A 104 -0.18 6.82 1.82
CA GLY A 104 0.26 8.04 2.49
C GLY A 104 -0.66 9.23 2.27
N ILE A 105 -1.16 9.42 1.03
CA ILE A 105 -2.13 10.47 0.71
C ILE A 105 -3.46 10.21 1.44
N ALA A 106 -3.94 8.97 1.45
CA ALA A 106 -5.18 8.62 2.14
C ALA A 106 -5.09 8.92 3.64
N THR A 107 -4.03 8.48 4.32
CA THR A 107 -3.81 8.77 5.75
C THR A 107 -3.64 10.26 6.00
N PHE A 108 -2.97 10.99 5.11
CA PHE A 108 -2.84 12.44 5.20
C PHE A 108 -4.18 13.14 5.09
N LEU A 109 -5.05 12.74 4.15
CA LEU A 109 -6.41 13.27 4.01
C LEU A 109 -7.28 12.94 5.22
N VAL A 110 -7.12 11.76 5.83
CA VAL A 110 -7.76 11.41 7.11
C VAL A 110 -7.28 12.33 8.23
N GLY A 111 -5.99 12.68 8.28
CA GLY A 111 -5.46 13.64 9.25
C GLY A 111 -5.92 15.08 9.01
N LEU A 112 -6.23 15.45 7.76
CA LEU A 112 -6.78 16.76 7.39
C LEU A 112 -8.30 16.85 7.57
N LEU A 113 -8.98 15.76 7.94
CA LEU A 113 -10.41 15.84 8.18
C LEU A 113 -10.66 16.87 9.28
N PRO A 114 -11.53 17.87 9.02
CA PRO A 114 -11.90 18.81 10.06
C PRO A 114 -12.54 18.00 11.18
N SER A 115 -11.90 17.98 12.35
CA SER A 115 -12.59 17.56 13.55
C SER A 115 -13.79 18.48 13.67
N ALA A 116 -15.00 17.92 13.74
CA ALA A 116 -16.14 18.66 14.19
C ALA A 116 -15.86 19.03 15.66
N ALA A 117 -15.09 20.10 15.85
CA ALA A 117 -14.89 20.82 17.09
C ALA A 117 -16.00 21.88 17.11
N PHE A 118 -17.18 21.46 17.55
CA PHE A 118 -18.23 22.32 18.09
C PHE A 118 -18.97 21.58 19.19
#